data_AF-A0A3T9Z7A5-F1
#
_entry.id   AF-A0A3T9Z7A5-F1
#
_cell.length_a   1.000
_cell.length_b   1.000
_cell.length_c   1.000
_cell.angle_alpha   90.00
_cell.angle_beta   90.00
_cell.angle_gamma   90.00
#
_symmetry.space_group_name_H-M   'P 1'
#
loop_
_entity.id
_entity.type
_entity.pdbx_description
1 polymer ?
#
loop_
_entity_poly.entity_id
_entity_poly.type
_entity_poly.pdbx_seq_one_letter_code
_entity_poly.pdbx_strand_id
1 'polypeptide(L)'
;MDNFSLLTTPWLPVRLKDGSTGKLAPVDLADENVVDIAATRADLQGAAWQFLLGLLQCSIAPKRYKNWEDIWFDGLHADVLHKALAPLEHAFQFGAESPSFMQDFEPLSGEKVSIASLLPEIPGAQTTKFNKDHFVKRGVTERFCPHCAALALFSLQLNAPAGGKGYRTGLRGGGPLTTLVELQEYQGERQTPIWRKLWLNVMPQDTADLPLPDQCDATVFPWLAATRTSEQANAVTTPEQVNKLQAYWGMPRRIRLDFATLQSGCCDICGAESDELLGFMTVKNYGVNYDGWRHPLTPYRAPVKDQNAFFSVKPQPGGLIWRDWLGLSQNNQTEANYESPAQVVKVFNARSLTDVKAGIWGFGADFDNMKIRCWYEHHFPLLMTEGLIPDLRKAVQTAARLLSLLRSALKEAWFTNAKDARGDFSFIDIDFWNLTQGRFLNLIHDLENGHKPDERLNKWQRELWLFTRCYFDDHVFTNPYESSDLERIMKARKKYFTSSAEKQSAKAAKAKKQEAAE
;
A
#
# COMPACT_ATOMS: atom_id res chain seq x y z
N MET A 1 2.53 -35.29 -0.87
CA MET A 1 1.62 -34.29 -1.42
C MET A 1 1.70 -34.34 -2.93
N ASP A 2 0.57 -34.63 -3.58
CA ASP A 2 0.41 -34.39 -5.01
C ASP A 2 0.26 -32.87 -5.24
N ASN A 3 0.81 -32.35 -6.34
CA ASN A 3 0.62 -30.95 -6.71
C ASN A 3 -0.88 -30.60 -6.79
N PHE A 4 -1.25 -29.38 -6.37
CA PHE A 4 -2.61 -28.87 -6.57
C PHE A 4 -2.60 -27.57 -7.36
N SER A 5 -3.71 -27.29 -8.02
CA SER A 5 -3.89 -26.04 -8.77
C SER A 5 -4.41 -24.92 -7.89
N LEU A 6 -3.77 -23.76 -8.00
CA LEU A 6 -4.24 -22.51 -7.40
C LEU A 6 -5.42 -21.89 -8.15
N LEU A 7 -5.87 -22.45 -9.29
CA LEU A 7 -7.05 -21.95 -10.01
C LEU A 7 -8.32 -22.71 -9.66
N THR A 8 -8.24 -24.04 -9.50
CA THR A 8 -9.42 -24.91 -9.33
C THR A 8 -9.60 -25.42 -7.90
N THR A 9 -8.55 -25.43 -7.08
CA THR A 9 -8.68 -25.84 -5.66
C THR A 9 -9.24 -24.66 -4.83
N PRO A 10 -10.26 -24.86 -3.98
CA PRO A 10 -10.69 -23.80 -3.07
C PRO A 10 -9.64 -23.51 -2.00
N TRP A 11 -8.92 -22.39 -2.12
CA TRP A 11 -7.78 -22.11 -1.26
C TRP A 11 -7.75 -20.71 -0.65
N LEU A 12 -8.31 -19.71 -1.34
CA LEU A 12 -8.36 -18.33 -0.86
C LEU A 12 -9.43 -18.17 0.22
N PRO A 13 -9.11 -17.63 1.40
CA PRO A 13 -10.11 -17.41 2.44
C PRO A 13 -11.04 -16.27 2.01
N VAL A 14 -12.35 -16.47 2.15
CA VAL A 14 -13.35 -15.49 1.74
C VAL A 14 -14.43 -15.30 2.80
N ARG A 15 -15.11 -14.17 2.72
CA ARG A 15 -16.32 -13.85 3.49
C ARG A 15 -17.53 -13.84 2.56
N LEU A 16 -18.62 -14.43 3.02
CA LEU A 16 -19.90 -14.48 2.32
C LEU A 16 -20.85 -13.36 2.77
N LYS A 17 -21.93 -13.13 2.02
CA LYS A 17 -22.96 -12.12 2.33
C LYS A 17 -23.55 -12.30 3.74
N ASP A 18 -23.74 -13.54 4.19
CA ASP A 18 -24.27 -13.87 5.52
C ASP A 18 -23.25 -13.65 6.66
N GLY A 19 -22.02 -13.26 6.33
CA GLY A 19 -20.94 -13.02 7.29
C GLY A 19 -20.09 -14.25 7.62
N SER A 20 -20.48 -15.44 7.17
CA SER A 20 -19.67 -16.65 7.33
C SER A 20 -18.39 -16.59 6.48
N THR A 21 -17.42 -17.43 6.84
CA THR A 21 -16.16 -17.56 6.10
C THR A 21 -16.07 -18.90 5.39
N GLY A 22 -15.39 -18.91 4.24
CA GLY A 22 -15.20 -20.10 3.41
C GLY A 22 -13.88 -20.05 2.64
N LYS A 23 -13.76 -20.92 1.65
CA LYS A 23 -12.66 -20.90 0.69
C LYS A 23 -13.19 -20.75 -0.74
N LEU A 24 -12.46 -20.02 -1.56
CA LEU A 24 -12.76 -19.78 -2.96
C LEU A 24 -11.64 -20.33 -3.85
N ALA A 25 -12.01 -20.98 -4.95
CA ALA A 25 -11.14 -21.23 -6.08
C ALA A 25 -11.30 -20.07 -7.08
N PRO A 26 -10.22 -19.56 -7.71
CA PRO A 26 -10.36 -18.49 -8.70
C PRO A 26 -11.33 -18.76 -9.85
N VAL A 27 -11.53 -20.02 -10.24
CA VAL A 27 -12.57 -20.40 -11.24
C VAL A 27 -14.00 -20.07 -10.78
N ASP A 28 -14.25 -20.03 -9.48
CA ASP A 28 -15.55 -19.75 -8.87
C ASP A 28 -15.75 -18.26 -8.53
N LEU A 29 -14.87 -17.35 -8.98
CA LEU A 29 -14.93 -15.92 -8.62
C LEU A 29 -16.25 -15.22 -9.01
N ALA A 30 -16.98 -15.79 -9.97
CA ALA A 30 -18.30 -15.34 -10.38
C ALA A 30 -19.40 -15.54 -9.32
N ASP A 31 -19.12 -16.20 -8.18
CA ASP A 31 -20.09 -16.39 -7.11
C ASP A 31 -20.55 -15.05 -6.50
N GLU A 32 -21.82 -14.74 -6.72
CA GLU A 32 -22.51 -13.55 -6.22
C GLU A 32 -22.61 -13.48 -4.69
N ASN A 33 -22.38 -14.59 -3.98
CA ASN A 33 -22.42 -14.63 -2.51
C ASN A 33 -21.10 -14.24 -1.85
N VAL A 34 -20.00 -14.25 -2.60
CA VAL A 34 -18.67 -13.93 -2.07
C VAL A 34 -18.46 -12.43 -2.09
N VAL A 35 -18.30 -11.81 -0.93
CA VAL A 35 -18.22 -10.35 -0.81
C VAL A 35 -16.80 -9.81 -0.62
N ASP A 36 -15.88 -10.60 -0.06
CA ASP A 36 -14.47 -10.17 0.10
C ASP A 36 -13.53 -11.33 0.44
N ILE A 37 -12.22 -11.07 0.38
CA ILE A 37 -11.19 -11.93 0.97
C ILE A 37 -11.25 -11.78 2.51
N ALA A 38 -10.99 -12.88 3.22
CA ALA A 38 -10.97 -12.96 4.67
C ALA A 38 -9.60 -13.48 5.17
N ALA A 39 -8.50 -12.91 4.68
CA ALA A 39 -7.17 -13.31 5.11
C ALA A 39 -6.94 -12.92 6.58
N THR A 40 -6.22 -13.76 7.33
CA THR A 40 -5.92 -13.52 8.75
C THR A 40 -4.93 -12.38 8.99
N ARG A 41 -4.24 -11.93 7.93
CA ARG A 41 -3.27 -10.84 7.96
C ARG A 41 -3.53 -9.85 6.83
N ALA A 42 -3.31 -8.57 7.11
CA ALA A 42 -3.55 -7.48 6.15
C ALA A 42 -2.59 -7.52 4.94
N ASP A 43 -1.34 -7.93 5.13
CA ASP A 43 -0.38 -8.13 4.03
C ASP A 43 -0.83 -9.25 3.07
N LEU A 44 -1.37 -10.33 3.62
CA LEU A 44 -1.94 -11.43 2.85
C LEU A 44 -3.30 -11.07 2.20
N GLN A 45 -4.11 -10.21 2.83
CA GLN A 45 -5.33 -9.64 2.24
C GLN A 45 -4.99 -8.89 0.94
N GLY A 46 -4.04 -7.97 1.01
CA GLY A 46 -3.57 -7.21 -0.14
C GLY A 46 -2.89 -8.07 -1.20
N ALA A 47 -2.20 -9.15 -0.80
CA ALA A 47 -1.62 -10.11 -1.74
C ALA A 47 -2.70 -10.92 -2.47
N ALA A 48 -3.73 -11.41 -1.79
CA ALA A 48 -4.81 -12.18 -2.41
C ALA A 48 -5.57 -11.35 -3.45
N TRP A 49 -5.82 -10.07 -3.16
CA TRP A 49 -6.39 -9.14 -4.11
C TRP A 49 -5.49 -8.95 -5.35
N GLN A 50 -4.19 -8.72 -5.16
CA GLN A 50 -3.25 -8.61 -6.27
C GLN A 50 -3.14 -9.90 -7.10
N PHE A 51 -3.30 -11.07 -6.48
CA PHE A 51 -3.26 -12.37 -7.15
C PHE A 51 -4.45 -12.50 -8.10
N LEU A 52 -5.67 -12.25 -7.59
CA LEU A 52 -6.89 -12.29 -8.38
C LEU A 52 -6.88 -11.24 -9.49
N LEU A 53 -6.40 -10.02 -9.20
CA LEU A 53 -6.25 -8.98 -10.23
C LEU A 53 -5.26 -9.38 -11.33
N GLY A 54 -4.12 -9.97 -10.96
CA GLY A 54 -3.17 -10.52 -11.92
C GLY A 54 -3.82 -11.59 -12.80
N LEU A 55 -4.58 -12.52 -12.21
CA LEU A 55 -5.29 -13.56 -12.98
C LEU A 55 -6.29 -12.96 -13.97
N LEU A 56 -7.14 -12.04 -13.52
CA LEU A 56 -8.13 -11.40 -14.39
C LEU A 56 -7.45 -10.59 -15.50
N GLN A 57 -6.39 -9.86 -15.16
CA GLN A 57 -5.64 -9.04 -16.12
C GLN A 57 -4.90 -9.90 -17.17
N CYS A 58 -4.53 -11.14 -16.84
CA CYS A 58 -3.86 -12.08 -17.74
C CYS A 58 -4.80 -13.03 -18.50
N SER A 59 -6.09 -13.08 -18.16
CA SER A 59 -7.04 -14.04 -18.76
C SER A 59 -8.21 -13.39 -19.49
N ILE A 60 -8.91 -12.46 -18.83
CA ILE A 60 -10.19 -11.90 -19.32
C ILE A 60 -10.17 -10.38 -19.47
N ALA A 61 -9.00 -9.73 -19.36
CA ALA A 61 -8.89 -8.31 -19.59
C ALA A 61 -9.49 -7.94 -20.96
N PRO A 62 -10.49 -7.06 -21.01
CA PRO A 62 -11.21 -6.75 -22.24
C PRO A 62 -10.30 -5.98 -23.19
N LYS A 63 -10.44 -6.18 -24.51
CA LYS A 63 -9.63 -5.44 -25.49
C LYS A 63 -9.88 -3.93 -25.44
N ARG A 64 -11.14 -3.54 -25.25
CA ARG A 64 -11.62 -2.15 -25.29
C ARG A 64 -12.59 -1.89 -24.16
N TYR A 65 -12.80 -0.61 -23.85
CA TYR A 65 -13.70 -0.17 -22.79
C TYR A 65 -15.13 -0.70 -22.91
N LYS A 66 -15.71 -0.76 -24.13
CA LYS A 66 -17.06 -1.30 -24.31
C LYS A 66 -17.23 -2.72 -23.76
N ASN A 67 -16.23 -3.58 -23.97
CA ASN A 67 -16.27 -4.96 -23.43
C ASN A 67 -16.03 -5.03 -21.93
N TRP A 68 -15.42 -3.99 -21.36
CA TRP A 68 -15.34 -3.82 -19.92
C TRP A 68 -16.72 -3.50 -19.33
N GLU A 69 -17.48 -2.64 -20.01
CA GLU A 69 -18.86 -2.28 -19.63
C GLU A 69 -19.79 -3.48 -19.69
N ASP A 70 -19.70 -4.31 -20.73
CA ASP A 70 -20.50 -5.54 -20.87
C ASP A 70 -20.44 -6.39 -19.58
N ILE A 71 -19.24 -6.71 -19.07
CA ILE A 71 -19.08 -7.49 -17.82
C ILE A 71 -19.53 -6.69 -16.58
N TRP A 72 -19.30 -5.38 -16.55
CA TRP A 72 -19.70 -4.54 -15.42
C TRP A 72 -21.22 -4.50 -15.24
N PHE A 73 -21.97 -4.38 -16.33
CA PHE A 73 -23.43 -4.27 -16.31
C PHE A 73 -24.13 -5.63 -16.32
N ASP A 74 -23.68 -6.57 -17.16
CA ASP A 74 -24.35 -7.87 -17.33
C ASP A 74 -23.92 -8.91 -16.29
N GLY A 75 -22.75 -8.73 -15.68
CA GLY A 75 -22.17 -9.64 -14.69
C GLY A 75 -21.02 -10.49 -15.22
N LEU A 76 -20.23 -11.05 -14.30
CA LEU A 76 -19.21 -12.04 -14.63
C LEU A 76 -19.81 -13.44 -14.59
N HIS A 77 -19.83 -14.13 -15.74
CA HIS A 77 -20.35 -15.50 -15.82
C HIS A 77 -19.26 -16.56 -15.56
N ALA A 78 -19.60 -17.58 -14.76
CA ALA A 78 -18.69 -18.67 -14.40
C ALA A 78 -18.09 -19.39 -15.64
N ASP A 79 -18.91 -19.70 -16.65
CA ASP A 79 -18.45 -20.38 -17.87
C ASP A 79 -17.40 -19.57 -18.64
N VAL A 80 -17.51 -18.24 -18.63
CA VAL A 80 -16.53 -17.34 -19.27
C VAL A 80 -15.22 -17.41 -18.51
N LEU A 81 -15.29 -17.37 -17.17
CA LEU A 81 -14.10 -17.43 -16.32
C LEU A 81 -13.40 -18.79 -16.40
N HIS A 82 -14.15 -19.89 -16.36
CA HIS A 82 -13.62 -21.25 -16.53
C HIS A 82 -12.84 -21.40 -17.83
N LYS A 83 -13.45 -20.98 -18.95
CA LYS A 83 -12.81 -21.04 -20.28
C LYS A 83 -11.54 -20.19 -20.36
N ALA A 84 -11.53 -19.03 -19.71
CA ALA A 84 -10.40 -18.13 -19.77
C ALA A 84 -9.24 -18.53 -18.85
N LEU A 85 -9.52 -19.19 -17.72
CA LEU A 85 -8.50 -19.66 -16.79
C LEU A 85 -7.93 -21.03 -17.16
N ALA A 86 -8.69 -21.89 -17.87
CA ALA A 86 -8.25 -23.23 -18.25
C ALA A 86 -6.88 -23.28 -18.97
N PRO A 87 -6.53 -22.37 -19.91
CA PRO A 87 -5.21 -22.36 -20.53
C PRO A 87 -4.05 -22.05 -19.55
N LEU A 88 -4.33 -21.37 -18.43
CA LEU A 88 -3.34 -20.95 -17.45
C LEU A 88 -3.06 -22.03 -16.40
N GLU A 89 -3.91 -23.05 -16.30
CA GLU A 89 -3.87 -24.11 -15.27
C GLU A 89 -2.48 -24.71 -15.03
N HIS A 90 -1.76 -25.01 -16.11
CA HIS A 90 -0.41 -25.59 -16.07
C HIS A 90 0.62 -24.68 -15.34
N ALA A 91 0.38 -23.36 -15.32
CA ALA A 91 1.25 -22.39 -14.67
C ALA A 91 0.92 -22.20 -13.19
N PHE A 92 -0.25 -22.61 -12.71
CA PHE A 92 -0.67 -22.35 -11.34
C PHE A 92 -0.65 -23.61 -10.47
N GLN A 93 0.17 -24.60 -10.84
CA GLN A 93 0.45 -25.77 -10.01
C GLN A 93 1.35 -25.40 -8.84
N PHE A 94 1.02 -25.88 -7.64
CA PHE A 94 1.80 -25.67 -6.43
C PHE A 94 2.06 -27.01 -5.73
N GLY A 95 3.35 -27.30 -5.52
CA GLY A 95 3.79 -28.54 -4.89
C GLY A 95 5.27 -28.83 -5.14
N ALA A 96 5.65 -30.10 -4.99
CA ALA A 96 7.03 -30.55 -5.04
C ALA A 96 7.63 -30.53 -6.45
N GLU A 97 6.83 -30.80 -7.49
CA GLU A 97 7.31 -30.90 -8.87
C GLU A 97 7.41 -29.53 -9.53
N SER A 98 8.44 -29.33 -10.37
CA SER A 98 8.58 -28.14 -11.21
C SER A 98 7.88 -28.31 -12.57
N PRO A 99 7.30 -27.25 -13.16
CA PRO A 99 7.21 -25.89 -12.62
C PRO A 99 6.23 -25.81 -11.45
N SER A 100 6.61 -25.04 -10.43
CA SER A 100 5.82 -24.81 -9.22
C SER A 100 5.66 -23.32 -9.01
N PHE A 101 4.45 -22.86 -8.74
CA PHE A 101 4.07 -21.46 -8.69
C PHE A 101 5.06 -20.64 -7.84
N MET A 102 5.72 -19.68 -8.51
CA MET A 102 6.67 -18.72 -7.93
C MET A 102 7.88 -19.29 -7.18
N GLN A 103 8.22 -20.54 -7.45
CA GLN A 103 9.42 -21.18 -6.94
C GLN A 103 10.49 -21.23 -8.03
N ASP A 104 11.75 -21.43 -7.62
CA ASP A 104 12.84 -21.67 -8.56
C ASP A 104 12.51 -22.89 -9.43
N PHE A 105 12.81 -22.81 -10.73
CA PHE A 105 12.51 -23.89 -11.65
C PHE A 105 13.38 -25.12 -11.37
N GLU A 106 14.66 -24.90 -11.08
CA GLU A 106 15.63 -25.94 -10.77
C GLU A 106 15.72 -26.19 -9.25
N PRO A 107 16.14 -27.38 -8.82
CA PRO A 107 16.52 -27.62 -7.43
C PRO A 107 17.58 -26.61 -6.95
N LEU A 108 17.38 -26.04 -5.76
CA LEU A 108 18.31 -25.05 -5.18
C LEU A 108 19.34 -25.70 -4.26
N SER A 109 20.62 -25.45 -4.50
CA SER A 109 21.72 -25.71 -3.56
C SER A 109 21.96 -24.49 -2.66
N GLY A 110 20.94 -24.10 -1.90
CA GLY A 110 20.91 -22.86 -1.12
C GLY A 110 21.01 -23.06 0.39
N GLU A 111 20.75 -22.00 1.14
CA GLU A 111 20.61 -22.04 2.59
C GLU A 111 19.23 -22.59 2.96
N LYS A 112 19.17 -23.57 3.87
CA LYS A 112 17.90 -24.04 4.43
C LYS A 112 17.48 -23.11 5.58
N VAL A 113 16.32 -22.49 5.45
CA VAL A 113 15.75 -21.54 6.40
C VAL A 113 14.33 -21.95 6.80
N SER A 114 13.83 -21.39 7.90
CA SER A 114 12.43 -21.56 8.29
C SER A 114 11.49 -20.96 7.24
N ILE A 115 10.35 -21.61 7.00
CA ILE A 115 9.30 -21.07 6.14
C ILE A 115 8.76 -19.73 6.65
N ALA A 116 8.88 -19.46 7.95
CA ALA A 116 8.47 -18.21 8.56
C ALA A 116 9.14 -16.99 7.89
N SER A 117 10.35 -17.15 7.34
CA SER A 117 11.05 -16.10 6.59
C SER A 117 10.35 -15.65 5.30
N LEU A 118 9.23 -16.28 4.90
CA LEU A 118 8.30 -15.71 3.92
C LEU A 118 7.61 -14.43 4.43
N LEU A 119 7.47 -14.28 5.73
CA LEU A 119 6.86 -13.11 6.36
C LEU A 119 7.92 -12.03 6.65
N PRO A 120 7.66 -10.76 6.31
CA PRO A 120 8.67 -9.71 6.32
C PRO A 120 9.15 -9.31 7.72
N GLU A 121 8.36 -9.58 8.77
CA GLU A 121 8.71 -9.27 10.16
C GLU A 121 9.58 -10.33 10.83
N ILE A 122 9.72 -11.51 10.24
CA ILE A 122 10.44 -12.60 10.87
C ILE A 122 11.95 -12.27 10.92
N PRO A 123 12.56 -12.31 12.11
CA PRO A 123 13.92 -11.81 12.29
C PRO A 123 14.93 -12.71 11.57
N GLY A 124 15.83 -12.07 10.82
CA GLY A 124 17.01 -12.74 10.27
C GLY A 124 18.06 -13.05 11.33
N ALA A 125 19.07 -13.85 10.95
CA ALA A 125 20.10 -14.37 11.87
C ALA A 125 20.78 -13.29 12.74
N GLN A 126 21.10 -12.12 12.17
CA GLN A 126 21.69 -11.03 12.95
C GLN A 126 20.70 -10.40 13.94
N THR A 127 19.45 -10.16 13.53
CA THR A 127 18.42 -9.59 14.41
C THR A 127 18.21 -10.50 15.62
N THR A 128 18.16 -11.81 15.41
CA THR A 128 18.05 -12.83 16.46
C THR A 128 19.30 -12.86 17.36
N LYS A 129 20.50 -12.90 16.76
CA LYS A 129 21.78 -12.94 17.50
C LYS A 129 21.96 -11.75 18.45
N PHE A 130 21.52 -10.56 18.01
CA PHE A 130 21.63 -9.33 18.79
C PHE A 130 20.37 -9.00 19.61
N ASN A 131 19.38 -9.90 19.66
CA ASN A 131 18.11 -9.72 20.37
C ASN A 131 17.39 -8.41 20.00
N LYS A 132 17.35 -8.07 18.71
CA LYS A 132 16.72 -6.84 18.19
C LYS A 132 15.24 -7.04 17.79
N ASP A 133 14.70 -8.21 18.07
CA ASP A 133 13.35 -8.70 17.73
C ASP A 133 12.39 -8.62 18.93
N HIS A 134 12.49 -7.57 19.75
CA HIS A 134 11.78 -7.44 21.03
C HIS A 134 10.25 -7.65 20.97
N PHE A 135 9.62 -7.35 19.83
CA PHE A 135 8.16 -7.44 19.65
C PHE A 135 7.72 -8.68 18.85
N VAL A 136 8.66 -9.51 18.39
CA VAL A 136 8.35 -10.73 17.64
C VAL A 136 8.48 -11.93 18.57
N LYS A 137 7.38 -12.65 18.77
CA LYS A 137 7.37 -13.87 19.60
C LYS A 137 7.99 -15.02 18.82
N ARG A 138 9.18 -15.46 19.25
CA ARG A 138 9.86 -16.64 18.69
C ARG A 138 9.04 -17.91 18.95
N GLY A 139 9.09 -18.87 18.01
CA GLY A 139 8.44 -20.18 18.14
C GLY A 139 6.91 -20.18 18.00
N VAL A 140 6.30 -19.06 17.58
CA VAL A 140 4.85 -18.95 17.35
C VAL A 140 4.48 -19.20 15.89
N THR A 141 5.42 -18.95 14.98
CA THR A 141 5.20 -19.03 13.53
C THR A 141 6.31 -19.88 12.95
N GLU A 142 6.02 -21.16 12.73
CA GLU A 142 6.98 -22.16 12.31
C GLU A 142 6.48 -23.01 11.14
N ARG A 143 5.15 -23.17 10.98
CA ARG A 143 4.54 -24.17 10.12
C ARG A 143 3.32 -23.63 9.38
N PHE A 144 3.34 -23.68 8.05
CA PHE A 144 2.25 -23.19 7.19
C PHE A 144 1.55 -24.33 6.48
N CYS A 145 0.21 -24.28 6.39
CA CYS A 145 -0.49 -25.09 5.41
C CYS A 145 -0.13 -24.63 3.98
N PRO A 146 -0.29 -25.49 2.97
CA PRO A 146 0.10 -25.19 1.59
C PRO A 146 -0.56 -23.93 1.02
N HIS A 147 -1.84 -23.70 1.37
CA HIS A 147 -2.57 -22.51 0.92
C HIS A 147 -1.96 -21.21 1.47
N CYS A 148 -1.60 -21.18 2.76
CA CYS A 148 -0.95 -20.02 3.37
C CYS A 148 0.49 -19.85 2.86
N ALA A 149 1.20 -20.95 2.61
CA ALA A 149 2.53 -20.91 2.03
C ALA A 149 2.53 -20.33 0.62
N ALA A 150 1.58 -20.71 -0.24
CA ALA A 150 1.42 -20.13 -1.57
C ALA A 150 1.16 -18.61 -1.53
N LEU A 151 0.24 -18.17 -0.66
CA LEU A 151 -0.06 -16.74 -0.51
C LEU A 151 1.11 -15.94 0.06
N ALA A 152 1.79 -16.48 1.09
CA ALA A 152 2.94 -15.84 1.71
C ALA A 152 4.12 -15.76 0.74
N LEU A 153 4.34 -16.80 -0.07
CA LEU A 153 5.33 -16.79 -1.14
C LEU A 153 5.02 -15.68 -2.15
N PHE A 154 3.78 -15.58 -2.63
CA PHE A 154 3.37 -14.51 -3.54
C PHE A 154 3.58 -13.12 -2.93
N SER A 155 3.14 -12.93 -1.68
CA SER A 155 3.31 -11.66 -0.95
C SER A 155 4.78 -11.25 -0.85
N LEU A 156 5.67 -12.20 -0.50
CA LEU A 156 7.11 -11.95 -0.46
C LEU A 156 7.65 -11.57 -1.83
N GLN A 157 7.30 -12.29 -2.89
CA GLN A 157 7.82 -12.02 -4.23
C GLN A 157 7.38 -10.64 -4.74
N LEU A 158 6.12 -10.25 -4.50
CA LEU A 158 5.59 -8.93 -4.85
C LEU A 158 6.29 -7.78 -4.13
N ASN A 159 6.59 -7.96 -2.84
CA ASN A 159 6.96 -6.89 -1.92
C ASN A 159 8.41 -6.99 -1.42
N ALA A 160 9.20 -7.92 -1.95
CA ALA A 160 10.51 -8.32 -1.45
C ALA A 160 11.37 -7.10 -1.06
N PRO A 161 11.68 -6.91 0.23
CA PRO A 161 12.53 -5.82 0.68
C PRO A 161 13.99 -6.05 0.24
N ALA A 162 14.86 -5.09 0.52
CA ALA A 162 16.29 -5.35 0.39
C ALA A 162 16.68 -6.50 1.34
N GLY A 163 17.56 -7.41 0.92
CA GLY A 163 17.88 -8.63 1.69
C GLY A 163 19.38 -8.86 1.91
N GLY A 164 20.21 -7.83 1.74
CA GLY A 164 21.67 -7.98 1.73
C GLY A 164 22.23 -8.43 0.38
N LYS A 165 23.48 -8.89 0.36
CA LYS A 165 24.24 -9.11 -0.89
C LYS A 165 23.60 -10.17 -1.78
N GLY A 166 23.15 -9.72 -2.97
CA GLY A 166 22.59 -10.56 -4.01
C GLY A 166 21.09 -10.85 -3.87
N TYR A 167 20.46 -10.53 -2.74
CA TYR A 167 19.02 -10.71 -2.55
C TYR A 167 18.24 -9.54 -3.17
N ARG A 168 17.62 -9.78 -4.34
CA ARG A 168 16.96 -8.76 -5.16
C ARG A 168 15.62 -8.31 -4.60
N THR A 169 15.32 -7.02 -4.72
CA THR A 169 14.04 -6.44 -4.31
C THR A 169 12.93 -6.80 -5.29
N GLY A 170 11.69 -6.57 -4.88
CA GLY A 170 10.50 -6.58 -5.75
C GLY A 170 10.70 -5.80 -7.04
N LEU A 171 9.93 -6.13 -8.07
CA LEU A 171 9.89 -5.44 -9.37
C LEU A 171 9.63 -3.94 -9.22
N ARG A 172 8.93 -3.55 -8.17
CA ARG A 172 8.57 -2.17 -7.81
C ARG A 172 9.55 -1.53 -6.81
N GLY A 173 10.70 -2.16 -6.57
CA GLY A 173 11.59 -1.90 -5.44
C GLY A 173 11.09 -2.54 -4.13
N GLY A 174 11.84 -2.37 -3.04
CA GLY A 174 11.46 -2.91 -1.72
C GLY A 174 10.41 -2.06 -1.03
N GLY A 175 9.29 -2.68 -0.59
CA GLY A 175 8.18 -2.03 0.10
C GLY A 175 7.37 -1.03 -0.74
N PRO A 176 6.95 -1.38 -1.96
CA PRO A 176 6.19 -0.46 -2.81
C PRO A 176 4.78 -0.22 -2.22
N LEU A 177 4.22 0.95 -2.49
CA LEU A 177 2.80 1.18 -2.24
C LEU A 177 1.95 0.56 -3.37
N THR A 178 0.90 -0.13 -2.96
CA THR A 178 -0.19 -0.55 -3.87
C THR A 178 -1.39 0.35 -3.65
N THR A 179 -2.04 0.78 -4.72
CA THR A 179 -3.29 1.55 -4.66
C THR A 179 -4.31 0.94 -5.61
N LEU A 180 -5.47 0.59 -5.08
CA LEU A 180 -6.60 0.03 -5.79
C LEU A 180 -7.79 0.99 -5.70
N VAL A 181 -8.65 0.98 -6.72
CA VAL A 181 -9.97 1.59 -6.65
C VAL A 181 -10.84 0.71 -5.77
N GLU A 182 -11.45 1.30 -4.75
CA GLU A 182 -12.33 0.62 -3.82
C GLU A 182 -13.78 0.86 -4.20
N LEU A 183 -14.55 -0.20 -4.47
CA LEU A 183 -16.00 -0.09 -4.61
C LEU A 183 -16.65 -0.06 -3.23
N GLN A 184 -17.23 1.08 -2.86
CA GLN A 184 -17.89 1.27 -1.56
C GLN A 184 -19.39 1.01 -1.66
N GLU A 185 -20.00 1.36 -2.78
CA GLU A 185 -21.42 1.19 -3.04
C GLU A 185 -21.69 1.12 -4.54
N TYR A 186 -22.62 0.25 -4.96
CA TYR A 186 -23.14 0.18 -6.31
C TYR A 186 -24.66 0.04 -6.28
N GLN A 187 -25.38 0.92 -6.97
CA GLN A 187 -26.86 0.93 -7.00
C GLN A 187 -27.49 0.94 -5.59
N GLY A 188 -26.87 1.64 -4.64
CA GLY A 188 -27.30 1.71 -3.24
C GLY A 188 -26.92 0.50 -2.37
N GLU A 189 -26.30 -0.54 -2.94
CA GLU A 189 -25.88 -1.75 -2.23
C GLU A 189 -24.40 -1.67 -1.85
N ARG A 190 -24.09 -2.01 -0.59
CA ARG A 190 -22.71 -2.01 -0.06
C ARG A 190 -22.09 -3.40 -0.05
N GLN A 191 -22.89 -4.46 0.04
CA GLN A 191 -22.43 -5.83 -0.03
C GLN A 191 -22.40 -6.33 -1.47
N THR A 192 -21.54 -5.72 -2.27
CA THR A 192 -21.32 -6.15 -3.65
C THR A 192 -20.42 -7.39 -3.70
N PRO A 193 -20.62 -8.29 -4.68
CA PRO A 193 -19.72 -9.42 -4.91
C PRO A 193 -18.27 -8.97 -5.14
N ILE A 194 -17.32 -9.81 -4.74
CA ILE A 194 -15.88 -9.51 -4.84
C ILE A 194 -15.45 -9.29 -6.30
N TRP A 195 -16.00 -10.05 -7.26
CA TRP A 195 -15.64 -9.89 -8.67
C TRP A 195 -15.91 -8.47 -9.17
N ARG A 196 -17.00 -7.85 -8.70
CA ARG A 196 -17.37 -6.47 -9.09
C ARG A 196 -16.36 -5.47 -8.55
N LYS A 197 -15.91 -5.66 -7.31
CA LYS A 197 -14.86 -4.83 -6.70
C LYS A 197 -13.52 -4.99 -7.42
N LEU A 198 -13.15 -6.22 -7.79
CA LEU A 198 -11.94 -6.51 -8.57
C LEU A 198 -12.03 -5.91 -9.98
N TRP A 199 -13.20 -5.95 -10.62
CA TRP A 199 -13.39 -5.49 -12.00
C TRP A 199 -13.09 -4.01 -12.20
N LEU A 200 -13.34 -3.17 -11.17
CA LEU A 200 -12.91 -1.77 -11.18
C LEU A 200 -11.40 -1.59 -11.39
N ASN A 201 -10.63 -2.61 -11.02
CA ASN A 201 -9.18 -2.62 -11.11
C ASN A 201 -8.63 -3.42 -12.29
N VAL A 202 -9.51 -4.05 -13.08
CA VAL A 202 -9.13 -4.66 -14.37
C VAL A 202 -9.20 -3.59 -15.45
N MET A 203 -8.12 -3.44 -16.20
CA MET A 203 -8.01 -2.39 -17.22
C MET A 203 -8.14 -2.97 -18.63
N PRO A 204 -8.86 -2.28 -19.53
CA PRO A 204 -8.83 -2.60 -20.95
C PRO A 204 -7.40 -2.61 -21.51
N GLN A 205 -7.13 -3.57 -22.37
CA GLN A 205 -5.80 -3.81 -22.93
C GLN A 205 -5.25 -2.59 -23.67
N ASP A 206 -6.09 -1.93 -24.49
CA ASP A 206 -5.72 -0.75 -25.28
C ASP A 206 -5.35 0.46 -24.41
N THR A 207 -6.11 0.67 -23.35
CA THR A 207 -6.00 1.82 -22.46
C THR A 207 -4.82 1.64 -21.48
N ALA A 208 -4.56 0.40 -21.08
CA ALA A 208 -3.45 0.08 -20.19
C ALA A 208 -2.13 -0.20 -20.92
N ASP A 209 -2.13 -0.39 -22.24
CA ASP A 209 -0.97 -0.90 -22.99
C ASP A 209 -0.45 -2.24 -22.40
N LEU A 210 -1.42 -3.11 -22.08
CA LEU A 210 -1.22 -4.46 -21.53
C LEU A 210 -1.99 -5.47 -22.39
N PRO A 211 -1.57 -5.71 -23.65
CA PRO A 211 -2.21 -6.69 -24.51
C PRO A 211 -2.06 -8.11 -23.95
N LEU A 212 -3.13 -8.91 -24.05
CA LEU A 212 -3.04 -10.33 -23.75
C LEU A 212 -2.24 -11.04 -24.84
N PRO A 213 -1.23 -11.87 -24.50
CA PRO A 213 -0.55 -12.69 -25.47
C PRO A 213 -1.44 -13.86 -25.93
N ASP A 214 -1.15 -14.44 -27.10
CA ASP A 214 -1.85 -15.63 -27.60
C ASP A 214 -1.68 -16.83 -26.65
N GLN A 215 -0.52 -16.93 -25.99
CA GLN A 215 -0.24 -17.90 -24.94
C GLN A 215 0.55 -17.21 -23.82
N CYS A 216 0.16 -17.46 -22.57
CA CYS A 216 0.96 -17.05 -21.43
C CYS A 216 2.05 -18.09 -21.14
N ASP A 217 3.30 -17.70 -21.37
CA ASP A 217 4.49 -18.53 -21.17
C ASP A 217 5.40 -17.94 -20.07
N ALA A 218 6.68 -18.34 -20.06
CA ALA A 218 7.66 -17.86 -19.10
C ALA A 218 7.96 -16.35 -19.16
N THR A 219 7.55 -15.66 -20.23
CA THR A 219 7.64 -14.20 -20.33
C THR A 219 6.55 -13.48 -19.56
N VAL A 220 5.46 -14.17 -19.18
CA VAL A 220 4.42 -13.69 -18.26
C VAL A 220 4.62 -14.30 -16.87
N PHE A 221 4.85 -15.60 -16.80
CA PHE A 221 4.95 -16.39 -15.57
C PHE A 221 6.37 -16.95 -15.37
N PRO A 222 7.25 -16.29 -14.61
CA PRO A 222 8.70 -16.56 -14.65
C PRO A 222 9.13 -17.95 -14.18
N TRP A 223 8.28 -18.64 -13.43
CA TRP A 223 8.54 -19.98 -12.90
C TRP A 223 8.26 -21.12 -13.90
N LEU A 224 7.82 -20.80 -15.13
CA LEU A 224 7.57 -21.79 -16.19
C LEU A 224 8.82 -22.23 -16.97
N ALA A 225 9.97 -21.57 -16.77
CA ALA A 225 11.23 -21.92 -17.41
C ALA A 225 12.39 -21.73 -16.44
N ALA A 226 13.60 -22.11 -16.87
CA ALA A 226 14.83 -21.93 -16.10
C ALA A 226 14.92 -20.52 -15.51
N THR A 227 15.11 -20.43 -14.19
CA THR A 227 15.08 -19.16 -13.46
C THR A 227 16.14 -18.20 -13.98
N ARG A 228 15.75 -17.02 -14.44
CA ARG A 228 16.69 -15.94 -14.76
C ARG A 228 17.45 -15.52 -13.50
N THR A 229 18.78 -15.50 -13.57
CA THR A 229 19.64 -15.09 -12.45
C THR A 229 20.35 -13.78 -12.75
N SER A 230 20.85 -13.14 -11.68
CA SER A 230 21.64 -11.91 -11.75
C SER A 230 23.06 -12.11 -11.22
N GLU A 231 23.58 -13.34 -11.38
CA GLU A 231 24.97 -13.70 -11.05
C GLU A 231 25.95 -13.07 -12.05
N GLN A 232 25.54 -12.93 -13.32
CA GLN A 232 26.30 -12.23 -14.35
C GLN A 232 26.18 -10.71 -14.18
N ALA A 233 27.27 -9.98 -14.44
CA ALA A 233 27.26 -8.52 -14.43
C ALA A 233 26.26 -7.99 -15.46
N ASN A 234 25.48 -6.96 -15.08
CA ASN A 234 24.47 -6.31 -15.92
C ASN A 234 23.27 -7.18 -16.37
N ALA A 235 23.07 -8.37 -15.80
CA ALA A 235 21.86 -9.15 -16.03
C ALA A 235 20.66 -8.49 -15.31
N VAL A 236 19.98 -7.59 -16.02
CA VAL A 236 18.69 -6.98 -15.65
C VAL A 236 17.57 -7.56 -16.50
N THR A 237 16.36 -7.61 -15.96
CA THR A 237 15.12 -7.92 -16.66
C THR A 237 14.30 -6.63 -16.80
N THR A 238 14.16 -6.14 -18.03
CA THR A 238 13.40 -4.92 -18.34
C THR A 238 12.07 -5.25 -19.03
N PRO A 239 11.09 -4.31 -19.06
CA PRO A 239 9.80 -4.54 -19.73
C PRO A 239 9.91 -4.88 -21.23
N GLU A 240 11.01 -4.51 -21.89
CA GLU A 240 11.23 -4.77 -23.32
C GLU A 240 11.72 -6.21 -23.60
N GLN A 241 12.16 -6.93 -22.57
CA GLN A 241 12.74 -8.27 -22.70
C GLN A 241 11.74 -9.41 -22.42
N VAL A 242 10.54 -9.07 -21.96
CA VAL A 242 9.50 -9.99 -21.48
C VAL A 242 8.11 -9.39 -21.74
N ASN A 243 7.05 -10.10 -21.37
CA ASN A 243 5.70 -9.56 -21.47
C ASN A 243 5.44 -8.57 -20.31
N LYS A 244 4.80 -7.43 -20.60
CA LYS A 244 4.47 -6.39 -19.59
C LYS A 244 3.57 -6.93 -18.47
N LEU A 245 2.76 -7.96 -18.72
CA LEU A 245 1.93 -8.63 -17.72
C LEU A 245 2.75 -9.30 -16.60
N GLN A 246 4.05 -9.57 -16.82
CA GLN A 246 4.95 -10.02 -15.75
C GLN A 246 5.04 -9.01 -14.59
N ALA A 247 4.60 -7.76 -14.77
CA ALA A 247 4.45 -6.80 -13.67
C ALA A 247 3.69 -7.41 -12.48
N TYR A 248 2.64 -8.21 -12.71
CA TYR A 248 1.85 -8.86 -11.65
C TYR A 248 2.54 -10.08 -11.03
N TRP A 249 3.61 -10.59 -11.64
CA TRP A 249 4.18 -11.90 -11.38
C TRP A 249 5.70 -11.88 -11.15
N GLY A 250 6.22 -10.72 -10.72
CA GLY A 250 7.64 -10.55 -10.42
C GLY A 250 8.14 -11.59 -9.42
N MET A 251 9.22 -12.28 -9.75
CA MET A 251 9.81 -13.37 -8.95
C MET A 251 11.29 -13.09 -8.59
N PRO A 252 11.59 -12.06 -7.78
CA PRO A 252 12.97 -11.65 -7.48
C PRO A 252 13.73 -12.58 -6.51
N ARG A 253 13.01 -13.34 -5.66
CA ARG A 253 13.60 -14.27 -4.69
C ARG A 253 13.67 -15.67 -5.28
N ARG A 254 14.81 -16.33 -5.14
CA ARG A 254 14.96 -17.75 -5.48
C ARG A 254 14.63 -18.59 -4.25
N ILE A 255 13.52 -19.31 -4.33
CA ILE A 255 12.95 -20.07 -3.20
C ILE A 255 12.46 -21.42 -3.72
N ARG A 256 12.73 -22.49 -2.96
CA ARG A 256 12.11 -23.81 -3.10
C ARG A 256 11.58 -24.24 -1.74
N LEU A 257 10.30 -24.53 -1.63
CA LEU A 257 9.70 -25.02 -0.40
C LEU A 257 10.02 -26.50 -0.17
N ASP A 258 10.17 -26.90 1.09
CA ASP A 258 10.51 -28.28 1.45
C ASP A 258 9.25 -29.12 1.63
N PHE A 259 8.84 -29.82 0.58
CA PHE A 259 7.72 -30.77 0.59
C PHE A 259 8.12 -32.18 1.04
N ALA A 260 9.39 -32.41 1.39
CA ALA A 260 9.89 -33.72 1.84
C ALA A 260 9.81 -33.90 3.36
N THR A 261 9.77 -32.80 4.11
CA THR A 261 9.73 -32.81 5.59
C THR A 261 8.45 -32.20 6.15
N LEU A 262 7.31 -32.73 5.70
CA LEU A 262 5.98 -32.30 6.12
C LEU A 262 5.67 -32.72 7.56
N GLN A 263 4.77 -31.96 8.20
CA GLN A 263 4.36 -32.18 9.58
C GLN A 263 2.83 -32.09 9.72
N SER A 264 2.27 -32.80 10.70
CA SER A 264 0.86 -32.69 11.06
C SER A 264 0.62 -31.66 12.18
N GLY A 265 -0.56 -31.04 12.15
CA GLY A 265 -1.10 -30.17 13.20
C GLY A 265 -1.82 -28.94 12.64
N CYS A 266 -1.86 -27.87 13.44
CA CYS A 266 -2.46 -26.60 13.03
C CYS A 266 -1.48 -25.71 12.24
N CYS A 267 -1.97 -25.04 11.21
CA CYS A 267 -1.26 -23.97 10.54
C CYS A 267 -1.17 -22.71 11.42
N ASP A 268 0.02 -22.15 11.56
CA ASP A 268 0.25 -20.96 12.40
C ASP A 268 -0.30 -19.64 11.81
N ILE A 269 -0.85 -19.66 10.58
CA ILE A 269 -1.40 -18.49 9.89
C ILE A 269 -2.92 -18.48 9.91
N CYS A 270 -3.55 -19.59 9.52
CA CYS A 270 -5.00 -19.69 9.41
C CYS A 270 -5.65 -20.55 10.49
N GLY A 271 -4.86 -21.25 11.32
CA GLY A 271 -5.37 -22.15 12.37
C GLY A 271 -5.97 -23.46 11.87
N ALA A 272 -6.00 -23.71 10.56
CA ALA A 272 -6.55 -24.94 10.00
C ALA A 272 -5.65 -26.15 10.30
N GLU A 273 -6.26 -27.28 10.66
CA GLU A 273 -5.59 -28.58 10.76
C GLU A 273 -5.13 -29.05 9.38
N SER A 274 -3.94 -29.66 9.33
CA SER A 274 -3.33 -30.16 8.10
C SER A 274 -2.27 -31.20 8.44
N ASP A 275 -2.24 -32.29 7.69
CA ASP A 275 -1.16 -33.29 7.76
C ASP A 275 0.07 -32.93 6.91
N GLU A 276 -0.05 -31.85 6.14
CA GLU A 276 0.94 -31.44 5.15
C GLU A 276 1.49 -30.03 5.43
N LEU A 277 1.78 -29.72 6.70
CA LEU A 277 2.39 -28.45 7.05
C LEU A 277 3.85 -28.37 6.59
N LEU A 278 4.18 -27.26 5.95
CA LEU A 278 5.52 -26.91 5.51
C LEU A 278 6.23 -26.14 6.64
N GLY A 279 7.45 -26.55 7.00
CA GLY A 279 8.26 -25.87 8.04
C GLY A 279 9.52 -25.18 7.52
N PHE A 280 10.00 -25.56 6.32
CA PHE A 280 11.29 -25.11 5.81
C PHE A 280 11.24 -24.77 4.32
N MET A 281 12.24 -24.00 3.90
CA MET A 281 12.51 -23.72 2.49
C MET A 281 14.01 -23.57 2.25
N THR A 282 14.41 -23.75 1.01
CA THR A 282 15.77 -23.47 0.53
C THR A 282 15.77 -22.16 -0.24
N VAL A 283 16.69 -21.26 0.10
CA VAL A 283 16.83 -19.95 -0.55
C VAL A 283 18.22 -19.76 -1.14
N LYS A 284 18.29 -19.02 -2.25
CA LYS A 284 19.57 -18.63 -2.87
C LYS A 284 19.52 -17.16 -3.29
N ASN A 285 20.66 -16.48 -3.19
CA ASN A 285 20.78 -15.11 -3.68
C ASN A 285 20.85 -15.07 -5.23
N TYR A 286 20.90 -13.85 -5.77
CA TYR A 286 21.01 -13.55 -7.21
C TYR A 286 19.84 -14.04 -8.06
N GLY A 287 18.60 -13.87 -7.57
CA GLY A 287 17.39 -14.04 -8.39
C GLY A 287 17.22 -12.98 -9.47
N VAL A 288 16.00 -12.88 -10.02
CA VAL A 288 15.69 -11.94 -11.11
C VAL A 288 15.90 -10.51 -10.63
N ASN A 289 16.66 -9.73 -11.39
CA ASN A 289 16.94 -8.32 -11.09
C ASN A 289 16.14 -7.44 -12.04
N TYR A 290 15.08 -6.80 -11.54
CA TYR A 290 14.18 -5.99 -12.34
C TYR A 290 14.65 -4.53 -12.41
N ASP A 291 14.56 -3.93 -13.59
CA ASP A 291 14.87 -2.50 -13.79
C ASP A 291 13.95 -1.86 -14.84
N GLY A 292 13.67 -0.57 -14.71
CA GLY A 292 12.84 0.19 -15.66
C GLY A 292 11.33 -0.08 -15.60
N TRP A 293 10.83 -0.77 -14.57
CA TRP A 293 9.42 -1.20 -14.51
C TRP A 293 8.45 -0.16 -13.94
N ARG A 294 7.31 -0.01 -14.63
CA ARG A 294 6.12 0.70 -14.13
C ARG A 294 4.98 -0.27 -13.92
N HIS A 295 4.67 -0.54 -12.66
CA HIS A 295 3.63 -1.45 -12.25
C HIS A 295 2.27 -0.75 -12.22
N PRO A 296 1.22 -1.36 -12.80
CA PRO A 296 -0.08 -0.71 -12.98
C PRO A 296 -0.81 -0.35 -11.69
N LEU A 297 -0.55 -1.09 -10.60
CA LEU A 297 -1.17 -0.89 -9.28
C LEU A 297 -0.33 -0.01 -8.33
N THR A 298 0.74 0.62 -8.80
CA THR A 298 1.64 1.41 -7.95
C THR A 298 1.70 2.86 -8.41
N PRO A 299 1.58 3.83 -7.50
CA PRO A 299 1.81 5.24 -7.81
C PRO A 299 3.30 5.55 -7.87
N TYR A 300 3.63 6.58 -8.65
CA TYR A 300 5.00 6.96 -8.97
C TYR A 300 5.23 8.45 -8.75
N ARG A 301 6.48 8.82 -8.52
CA ARG A 301 6.93 10.22 -8.48
C ARG A 301 8.19 10.42 -9.30
N ALA A 302 8.31 11.57 -9.95
CA ALA A 302 9.49 12.00 -10.68
C ALA A 302 9.98 13.33 -10.11
N PRO A 303 11.26 13.48 -9.75
CA PRO A 303 11.80 14.76 -9.31
C PRO A 303 11.62 15.83 -10.39
N VAL A 304 11.24 17.06 -10.02
CA VAL A 304 11.09 18.16 -10.99
C VAL A 304 12.39 18.43 -11.75
N LYS A 305 13.53 18.20 -11.09
CA LYS A 305 14.88 18.38 -11.65
C LYS A 305 15.35 17.26 -12.59
N ASP A 306 14.68 16.11 -12.58
CA ASP A 306 15.01 14.96 -13.43
C ASP A 306 13.73 14.18 -13.74
N GLN A 307 13.08 14.55 -14.84
CA GLN A 307 11.79 13.97 -15.24
C GLN A 307 11.94 12.57 -15.87
N ASN A 308 13.17 12.16 -16.21
CA ASN A 308 13.44 10.82 -16.73
C ASN A 308 13.49 9.79 -15.61
N ALA A 309 13.88 10.21 -14.40
CA ALA A 309 13.80 9.38 -13.21
C ALA A 309 12.36 9.26 -12.72
N PHE A 310 11.92 8.04 -12.43
CA PHE A 310 10.66 7.77 -11.75
C PHE A 310 10.88 6.76 -10.63
N PHE A 311 10.25 7.02 -9.49
CA PHE A 311 10.39 6.22 -8.28
C PHE A 311 9.01 5.77 -7.83
N SER A 312 8.89 4.49 -7.47
CA SER A 312 7.69 4.00 -6.79
C SER A 312 7.50 4.78 -5.48
N VAL A 313 6.25 5.15 -5.22
CA VAL A 313 5.87 5.69 -3.91
C VAL A 313 5.91 4.54 -2.91
N LYS A 314 6.40 4.82 -1.71
CA LYS A 314 6.52 3.85 -0.62
C LYS A 314 5.85 4.41 0.63
N PRO A 315 5.19 3.57 1.46
CA PRO A 315 4.76 3.97 2.78
C PRO A 315 5.94 4.57 3.58
N GLN A 316 5.65 5.56 4.42
CA GLN A 316 6.62 6.22 5.30
C GLN A 316 6.15 6.09 6.76
N PRO A 317 7.01 6.38 7.75
CA PRO A 317 6.58 6.44 9.14
C PRO A 317 5.40 7.40 9.30
N GLY A 318 4.34 6.94 9.96
CA GLY A 318 3.05 7.65 10.03
C GLY A 318 2.02 7.25 8.98
N GLY A 319 2.41 6.42 8.01
CA GLY A 319 1.53 5.86 7.00
C GLY A 319 1.24 6.79 5.83
N LEU A 320 0.21 6.45 5.05
CA LEU A 320 -0.34 7.38 4.08
C LEU A 320 -1.18 8.40 4.83
N ILE A 321 -0.78 9.65 4.72
CA ILE A 321 -1.52 10.76 5.29
C ILE A 321 -2.27 11.48 4.19
N TRP A 322 -3.35 12.15 4.55
CA TRP A 322 -4.21 12.86 3.60
C TRP A 322 -3.48 13.96 2.81
N ARG A 323 -2.27 14.37 3.22
CA ARG A 323 -1.36 15.20 2.42
C ARG A 323 -0.97 14.55 1.09
N ASP A 324 -0.67 13.25 1.12
CA ASP A 324 -0.14 12.50 -0.02
C ASP A 324 -1.27 11.99 -0.93
N TRP A 325 -2.51 11.99 -0.42
CA TRP A 325 -3.72 11.52 -1.09
C TRP A 325 -3.97 12.12 -2.48
N LEU A 326 -3.68 13.41 -2.68
CA LEU A 326 -3.93 14.06 -3.97
C LEU A 326 -3.10 13.40 -5.09
N GLY A 327 -1.82 13.07 -4.81
CA GLY A 327 -0.95 12.37 -5.75
C GLY A 327 -1.30 10.88 -5.94
N LEU A 328 -2.11 10.30 -5.05
CA LEU A 328 -2.67 8.95 -5.19
C LEU A 328 -3.96 8.93 -6.00
N SER A 329 -4.70 10.05 -6.01
CA SER A 329 -5.98 10.18 -6.73
C SER A 329 -5.82 10.78 -8.12
N GLN A 330 -4.94 11.77 -8.29
CA GLN A 330 -4.84 12.57 -9.50
C GLN A 330 -3.38 12.90 -9.81
N ASN A 331 -3.07 13.20 -11.08
CA ASN A 331 -1.75 13.73 -11.40
C ASN A 331 -1.55 15.04 -10.63
N ASN A 332 -0.43 15.14 -9.92
CA ASN A 332 -0.16 16.26 -9.05
C ASN A 332 1.27 16.77 -9.25
N GLN A 333 1.48 18.05 -8.96
CA GLN A 333 2.79 18.66 -8.96
C GLN A 333 3.00 19.35 -7.62
N THR A 334 4.09 18.98 -6.96
CA THR A 334 4.63 19.64 -5.77
C THR A 334 5.88 20.44 -6.16
N GLU A 335 6.44 21.20 -5.22
CA GLU A 335 7.69 21.93 -5.45
C GLU A 335 8.86 21.00 -5.82
N ALA A 336 8.84 19.75 -5.33
CA ALA A 336 9.94 18.81 -5.49
C ALA A 336 9.67 17.71 -6.53
N ASN A 337 8.41 17.31 -6.73
CA ASN A 337 8.06 16.15 -7.54
C ASN A 337 6.83 16.36 -8.42
N TYR A 338 6.83 15.72 -9.58
CA TYR A 338 5.62 15.31 -10.29
C TYR A 338 5.15 13.97 -9.72
N GLU A 339 3.90 13.89 -9.30
CA GLU A 339 3.27 12.72 -8.70
C GLU A 339 2.22 12.18 -9.67
N SER A 340 2.25 10.86 -9.86
CA SER A 340 1.38 10.12 -10.74
C SER A 340 0.67 9.05 -9.93
N PRO A 341 -0.67 9.02 -9.91
CA PRO A 341 -1.40 7.92 -9.32
C PRO A 341 -1.11 6.62 -10.09
N ALA A 342 -1.44 5.48 -9.49
CA ALA A 342 -1.35 4.20 -10.18
C ALA A 342 -2.16 4.21 -11.47
N GLN A 343 -1.70 3.45 -12.47
CA GLN A 343 -2.36 3.41 -13.78
C GLN A 343 -3.83 2.99 -13.66
N VAL A 344 -4.14 2.04 -12.77
CA VAL A 344 -5.51 1.60 -12.51
C VAL A 344 -6.44 2.75 -12.06
N VAL A 345 -5.94 3.65 -11.20
CA VAL A 345 -6.68 4.83 -10.73
C VAL A 345 -6.87 5.83 -11.87
N LYS A 346 -5.83 6.05 -12.70
CA LYS A 346 -5.94 6.92 -13.90
C LYS A 346 -6.99 6.41 -14.88
N VAL A 347 -6.93 5.11 -15.18
CA VAL A 347 -7.85 4.47 -16.11
C VAL A 347 -9.28 4.53 -15.55
N PHE A 348 -9.48 4.37 -14.24
CA PHE A 348 -10.80 4.53 -13.63
C PHE A 348 -11.32 5.96 -13.69
N ASN A 349 -10.50 6.96 -13.33
CA ASN A 349 -10.92 8.37 -13.33
C ASN A 349 -11.24 8.91 -14.73
N ALA A 350 -10.64 8.33 -15.78
CA ALA A 350 -10.98 8.64 -17.16
C ALA A 350 -12.38 8.12 -17.58
N ARG A 351 -13.04 7.31 -16.74
CA ARG A 351 -14.38 6.75 -16.98
C ARG A 351 -15.44 7.59 -16.28
N SER A 352 -16.66 7.51 -16.79
CA SER A 352 -17.85 8.03 -16.11
C SER A 352 -18.77 6.86 -15.77
N LEU A 353 -18.68 6.37 -14.54
CA LEU A 353 -19.60 5.36 -14.02
C LEU A 353 -20.66 6.04 -13.16
N THR A 354 -21.93 5.82 -13.49
CA THR A 354 -23.06 6.25 -12.67
C THR A 354 -23.33 5.23 -11.56
N ASP A 355 -24.01 5.68 -10.51
CA ASP A 355 -24.47 4.83 -9.41
C ASP A 355 -23.35 4.05 -8.68
N VAL A 356 -22.13 4.57 -8.75
CA VAL A 356 -20.94 4.04 -8.08
C VAL A 356 -20.45 5.04 -7.06
N LYS A 357 -20.25 4.57 -5.84
CA LYS A 357 -19.42 5.26 -4.86
C LYS A 357 -18.08 4.55 -4.79
N ALA A 358 -17.03 5.26 -5.19
CA ALA A 358 -15.67 4.74 -5.21
C ALA A 358 -14.74 5.47 -4.22
N GLY A 359 -13.79 4.73 -3.68
CA GLY A 359 -12.67 5.20 -2.90
C GLY A 359 -11.34 4.74 -3.47
N ILE A 360 -10.27 4.98 -2.72
CA ILE A 360 -8.95 4.42 -2.95
C ILE A 360 -8.54 3.62 -1.73
N TRP A 361 -8.15 2.37 -1.96
CA TRP A 361 -7.50 1.54 -0.97
C TRP A 361 -5.99 1.52 -1.24
N GLY A 362 -5.22 2.16 -0.36
CA GLY A 362 -3.77 2.25 -0.43
C GLY A 362 -3.11 1.45 0.70
N PHE A 363 -2.23 0.52 0.35
CA PHE A 363 -1.56 -0.32 1.34
C PHE A 363 -0.13 -0.72 0.96
N GLY A 364 0.68 -1.01 1.98
CA GLY A 364 2.04 -1.52 1.82
C GLY A 364 2.85 -1.50 3.12
N ALA A 365 4.00 -2.18 3.10
CA ALA A 365 4.93 -2.19 4.22
C ALA A 365 5.99 -1.08 4.11
N ASP A 366 6.20 -0.36 5.20
CA ASP A 366 7.33 0.55 5.38
C ASP A 366 8.57 -0.22 5.84
N PHE A 367 9.65 -0.11 5.06
CA PHE A 367 10.94 -0.72 5.36
C PHE A 367 12.04 0.32 5.53
N ASP A 368 12.87 0.12 6.54
CA ASP A 368 14.22 0.68 6.61
C ASP A 368 15.21 -0.41 6.15
N ASN A 369 15.62 -0.34 4.88
CA ASN A 369 16.40 -1.38 4.21
C ASN A 369 15.68 -2.75 4.24
N MET A 370 16.11 -3.66 5.12
CA MET A 370 15.49 -4.98 5.30
C MET A 370 14.59 -5.06 6.54
N LYS A 371 14.58 -4.02 7.37
CA LYS A 371 13.80 -3.97 8.62
C LYS A 371 12.41 -3.45 8.32
N ILE A 372 11.38 -4.28 8.48
CA ILE A 372 10.00 -3.79 8.48
C ILE A 372 9.78 -2.92 9.72
N ARG A 373 9.14 -1.76 9.51
CA ARG A 373 8.72 -0.86 10.59
C ARG A 373 7.24 -1.02 10.89
N CYS A 374 6.40 -1.00 9.85
CA CYS A 374 4.95 -1.09 9.99
C CYS A 374 4.31 -1.51 8.65
N TRP A 375 3.16 -2.20 8.72
CA TRP A 375 2.22 -2.29 7.62
C TRP A 375 1.25 -1.12 7.69
N TYR A 376 1.11 -0.38 6.60
CA TYR A 376 0.16 0.72 6.50
C TYR A 376 -0.95 0.38 5.51
N GLU A 377 -2.16 0.75 5.87
CA GLU A 377 -3.36 0.53 5.10
C GLU A 377 -4.30 1.70 5.33
N HIS A 378 -4.82 2.27 4.25
CA HIS A 378 -5.66 3.43 4.29
C HIS A 378 -6.74 3.36 3.21
N HIS A 379 -7.94 3.79 3.59
CA HIS A 379 -9.09 3.92 2.70
C HIS A 379 -9.44 5.41 2.60
N PHE A 380 -9.31 5.97 1.41
CA PHE A 380 -9.52 7.39 1.14
C PHE A 380 -10.66 7.60 0.15
N PRO A 381 -11.31 8.78 0.16
CA PRO A 381 -12.17 9.19 -0.95
C PRO A 381 -11.40 9.15 -2.27
N LEU A 382 -12.05 8.87 -3.39
CA LEU A 382 -11.46 9.03 -4.71
C LEU A 382 -11.92 10.37 -5.29
N LEU A 383 -10.99 11.27 -5.58
CA LEU A 383 -11.34 12.56 -6.17
C LEU A 383 -11.73 12.40 -7.65
N MET A 384 -13.03 12.36 -7.92
CA MET A 384 -13.57 12.28 -9.28
C MET A 384 -13.71 13.65 -9.96
N THR A 385 -13.78 14.73 -9.18
CA THR A 385 -14.05 16.08 -9.69
C THR A 385 -12.78 16.92 -9.77
N GLU A 386 -12.17 17.02 -10.95
CA GLU A 386 -10.92 17.77 -11.16
C GLU A 386 -11.03 19.26 -10.78
N GLY A 387 -12.22 19.85 -10.91
CA GLY A 387 -12.47 21.26 -10.57
C GLY A 387 -12.18 21.62 -9.11
N LEU A 388 -12.17 20.64 -8.19
CA LEU A 388 -11.89 20.86 -6.77
C LEU A 388 -10.39 20.85 -6.45
N ILE A 389 -9.53 20.40 -7.36
CA ILE A 389 -8.08 20.25 -7.14
C ILE A 389 -7.43 21.55 -6.67
N PRO A 390 -7.68 22.73 -7.28
CA PRO A 390 -7.05 23.98 -6.84
C PRO A 390 -7.35 24.33 -5.38
N ASP A 391 -8.59 24.09 -4.92
CA ASP A 391 -9.01 24.42 -3.56
C ASP A 391 -8.46 23.40 -2.54
N LEU A 392 -8.44 22.12 -2.90
CA LEU A 392 -7.81 21.08 -2.09
C LEU A 392 -6.30 21.33 -1.94
N ARG A 393 -5.62 21.81 -2.99
CA ARG A 393 -4.21 22.24 -2.89
C ARG A 393 -4.02 23.39 -1.90
N LYS A 394 -4.88 24.41 -1.92
CA LYS A 394 -4.85 25.51 -0.92
C LYS A 394 -5.06 24.97 0.51
N ALA A 395 -5.94 23.99 0.69
CA ALA A 395 -6.20 23.37 1.99
C ALA A 395 -4.96 22.64 2.53
N VAL A 396 -4.29 21.83 1.69
CA VAL A 396 -3.05 21.11 2.01
C VAL A 396 -1.91 22.11 2.33
N GLN A 397 -1.74 23.15 1.52
CA GLN A 397 -0.73 24.19 1.76
C GLN A 397 -0.96 24.93 3.08
N THR A 398 -2.22 25.22 3.42
CA THR A 398 -2.59 25.83 4.70
C THR A 398 -2.18 24.95 5.87
N ALA A 399 -2.43 23.65 5.78
CA ALA A 399 -2.06 22.69 6.82
C ALA A 399 -0.55 22.54 6.96
N ALA A 400 0.18 22.42 5.85
CA ALA A 400 1.64 22.34 5.86
C ALA A 400 2.28 23.58 6.52
N ARG A 401 1.74 24.77 6.24
CA ARG A 401 2.18 26.02 6.89
C ARG A 401 1.90 25.99 8.40
N LEU A 402 0.71 25.57 8.82
CA LEU A 402 0.34 25.52 10.24
C LEU A 402 1.14 24.46 11.01
N LEU A 403 1.44 23.30 10.41
CA LEU A 403 2.34 22.31 10.98
C LEU A 403 3.77 22.85 11.15
N SER A 404 4.28 23.58 10.16
CA SER A 404 5.59 24.24 10.28
C SER A 404 5.61 25.22 11.47
N LEU A 405 4.56 26.01 11.64
CA LEU A 405 4.40 26.91 12.80
C LEU A 405 4.32 26.14 14.13
N LEU A 406 3.59 25.02 14.17
CA LEU A 406 3.50 24.15 15.35
C LEU A 406 4.87 23.66 15.80
N ARG A 407 5.64 23.11 14.85
CA ARG A 407 6.98 22.59 15.10
C ARG A 407 7.90 23.68 15.64
N SER A 408 7.88 24.86 15.02
CA SER A 408 8.68 25.98 15.50
C SER A 408 8.26 26.44 16.90
N ALA A 409 6.95 26.52 17.16
CA ALA A 409 6.42 26.93 18.46
C ALA A 409 6.85 25.95 19.57
N LEU A 410 6.66 24.64 19.37
CA LEU A 410 7.04 23.61 20.34
C LEU A 410 8.55 23.61 20.59
N LYS A 411 9.38 23.71 19.55
CA LYS A 411 10.84 23.78 19.70
C LYS A 411 11.29 25.01 20.48
N GLU A 412 10.72 26.19 20.22
CA GLU A 412 11.04 27.40 20.98
C GLU A 412 10.52 27.36 22.42
N ALA A 413 9.48 26.59 22.70
CA ALA A 413 8.96 26.40 24.05
C ALA A 413 9.77 25.38 24.87
N TRP A 414 10.25 24.31 24.23
CA TRP A 414 10.99 23.23 24.87
C TRP A 414 12.48 23.50 25.02
N PHE A 415 13.10 24.32 24.18
CA PHE A 415 14.55 24.52 24.19
C PHE A 415 14.93 25.99 24.30
N THR A 416 15.99 26.27 25.08
CA THR A 416 16.55 27.62 25.23
C THR A 416 16.99 28.20 23.90
N ASN A 417 17.55 27.35 23.04
CA ASN A 417 17.84 27.66 21.65
C ASN A 417 17.21 26.58 20.76
N ALA A 418 16.17 26.94 20.01
CA ALA A 418 15.48 26.00 19.13
C ALA A 418 16.37 25.38 18.03
N LYS A 419 17.52 26.00 17.71
CA LYS A 419 18.51 25.44 16.78
C LYS A 419 19.28 24.26 17.37
N ASP A 420 19.35 24.18 18.70
CA ASP A 420 20.03 23.10 19.42
C ASP A 420 19.09 21.92 19.72
N ALA A 421 17.82 22.01 19.30
CA ALA A 421 16.84 20.93 19.43
C ALA A 421 17.30 19.69 18.67
N ARG A 422 17.75 18.66 19.40
CA ARG A 422 18.16 17.34 18.89
C ARG A 422 17.11 16.30 19.25
N GLY A 423 17.00 15.26 18.43
CA GLY A 423 16.06 14.16 18.62
C GLY A 423 15.06 14.03 17.47
N ASP A 424 14.18 13.03 17.59
CA ASP A 424 13.12 12.77 16.64
C ASP A 424 11.84 13.53 17.02
N PHE A 425 11.42 14.44 16.15
CA PHE A 425 10.19 15.22 16.29
C PHE A 425 9.11 14.81 15.29
N SER A 426 9.32 13.70 14.56
CA SER A 426 8.39 13.22 13.55
C SER A 426 7.01 12.89 14.11
N PHE A 427 6.90 12.56 15.39
CA PHE A 427 5.62 12.33 16.06
C PHE A 427 4.67 13.54 15.95
N ILE A 428 5.18 14.78 15.98
CA ILE A 428 4.35 15.99 15.83
C ILE A 428 3.70 16.01 14.45
N ASP A 429 4.47 15.70 13.41
CA ASP A 429 3.97 15.62 12.05
C ASP A 429 2.91 14.50 11.95
N ILE A 430 3.24 13.30 12.44
CA ILE A 430 2.36 12.11 12.41
C ILE A 430 1.02 12.42 13.09
N ASP A 431 1.04 12.94 14.31
CA ASP A 431 -0.14 13.26 15.09
C ASP A 431 -0.96 14.37 14.42
N PHE A 432 -0.31 15.42 13.93
CA PHE A 432 -1.00 16.51 13.23
C PHE A 432 -1.79 15.99 12.03
N TRP A 433 -1.17 15.17 11.16
CA TRP A 433 -1.84 14.68 9.97
C TRP A 433 -2.97 13.70 10.30
N ASN A 434 -2.74 12.76 11.22
CA ASN A 434 -3.73 11.77 11.63
C ASN A 434 -4.94 12.42 12.32
N LEU A 435 -4.69 13.30 13.31
CA LEU A 435 -5.76 13.93 14.10
C LEU A 435 -6.56 14.97 13.29
N THR A 436 -6.00 15.51 12.21
CA THR A 436 -6.72 16.44 11.32
C THR A 436 -7.44 15.75 10.15
N GLN A 437 -7.24 14.45 9.94
CA GLN A 437 -7.82 13.71 8.80
C GLN A 437 -9.34 13.83 8.72
N GLY A 438 -10.06 13.65 9.83
CA GLY A 438 -11.53 13.76 9.83
C GLY A 438 -12.04 15.13 9.36
N ARG A 439 -11.30 16.21 9.68
CA ARG A 439 -11.64 17.56 9.21
C ARG A 439 -11.44 17.70 7.72
N PHE A 440 -10.40 17.07 7.17
CA PHE A 440 -10.09 17.14 5.75
C PHE A 440 -11.11 16.35 4.92
N LEU A 441 -11.52 15.18 5.41
CA LEU A 441 -12.59 14.39 4.78
C LEU A 441 -13.91 15.17 4.76
N ASN A 442 -14.25 15.88 5.83
CA ASN A 442 -15.42 16.76 5.86
C ASN A 442 -15.31 17.92 4.86
N LEU A 443 -14.11 18.48 4.67
CA LEU A 443 -13.88 19.51 3.65
C LEU A 443 -14.13 18.95 2.24
N ILE A 444 -13.59 17.78 1.91
CA ILE A 444 -13.84 17.11 0.61
C ILE A 444 -15.34 16.92 0.41
N HIS A 445 -16.02 16.32 1.40
CA HIS A 445 -17.45 16.07 1.33
C HIS A 445 -18.27 17.35 1.15
N ASP A 446 -17.93 18.43 1.87
CA ASP A 446 -18.60 19.72 1.72
C ASP A 446 -18.43 20.27 0.29
N LEU A 447 -17.23 20.20 -0.27
CA LEU A 447 -16.92 20.69 -1.62
C LEU A 447 -17.60 19.86 -2.72
N GLU A 448 -17.62 18.53 -2.58
CA GLU A 448 -18.30 17.62 -3.51
C GLU A 448 -19.81 17.85 -3.54
N ASN A 449 -20.41 18.23 -2.41
CA ASN A 449 -21.83 18.61 -2.32
C ASN A 449 -22.13 20.05 -2.78
N GLY A 450 -21.17 20.72 -3.45
CA GLY A 450 -21.40 22.02 -4.07
C GLY A 450 -21.40 23.21 -3.10
N HIS A 451 -20.90 23.05 -1.87
CA HIS A 451 -20.71 24.20 -0.99
C HIS A 451 -19.62 25.15 -1.53
N LYS A 452 -19.77 26.44 -1.24
CA LYS A 452 -18.85 27.48 -1.72
C LYS A 452 -17.43 27.25 -1.19
N PRO A 453 -16.41 27.11 -2.07
CA PRO A 453 -15.04 26.81 -1.64
C PRO A 453 -14.45 27.83 -0.67
N ASP A 454 -14.64 29.13 -0.91
CA ASP A 454 -14.08 30.18 -0.06
C ASP A 454 -14.56 30.10 1.40
N GLU A 455 -15.85 29.82 1.61
CA GLU A 455 -16.43 29.69 2.95
C GLU A 455 -15.86 28.45 3.67
N ARG A 456 -15.74 27.33 2.95
CA ARG A 456 -15.23 26.07 3.50
C ARG A 456 -13.73 26.10 3.76
N LEU A 457 -12.95 26.73 2.88
CA LEU A 457 -11.51 26.95 3.08
C LEU A 457 -11.23 27.89 4.27
N ASN A 458 -12.04 28.94 4.45
CA ASN A 458 -11.94 29.81 5.62
C ASN A 458 -12.26 29.06 6.93
N LYS A 459 -13.32 28.25 6.93
CA LYS A 459 -13.67 27.37 8.05
C LYS A 459 -12.52 26.40 8.36
N TRP A 460 -12.01 25.71 7.33
CA TRP A 460 -10.86 24.82 7.40
C TRP A 460 -9.64 25.49 8.06
N GLN A 461 -9.25 26.66 7.57
CA GLN A 461 -8.12 27.40 8.13
C GLN A 461 -8.31 27.74 9.61
N ARG A 462 -9.53 28.16 10.01
CA ARG A 462 -9.85 28.48 11.41
C ARG A 462 -9.77 27.24 12.30
N GLU A 463 -10.35 26.12 11.85
CA GLU A 463 -10.33 24.86 12.60
C GLU A 463 -8.91 24.32 12.78
N LEU A 464 -8.09 24.36 11.73
CA LEU A 464 -6.70 23.90 11.85
C LEU A 464 -5.88 24.82 12.75
N TRP A 465 -6.08 26.13 12.66
CA TRP A 465 -5.38 27.05 13.56
C TRP A 465 -5.73 26.80 15.03
N LEU A 466 -7.01 26.56 15.33
CA LEU A 466 -7.46 26.19 16.68
C LEU A 466 -6.84 24.86 17.12
N PHE A 467 -6.87 23.84 16.24
CA PHE A 467 -6.23 22.56 16.51
C PHE A 467 -4.74 22.73 16.84
N THR A 468 -4.00 23.47 16.02
CA THR A 468 -2.56 23.71 16.24
C THR A 468 -2.30 24.40 17.58
N ARG A 469 -3.12 25.37 17.95
CA ARG A 469 -2.99 26.08 19.23
C ARG A 469 -3.28 25.15 20.42
N CYS A 470 -4.36 24.36 20.36
CA CYS A 470 -4.68 23.38 21.40
C CYS A 470 -3.60 22.31 21.53
N TYR A 471 -3.15 21.75 20.40
CA TYR A 471 -2.08 20.77 20.39
C TYR A 471 -0.80 21.31 21.04
N PHE A 472 -0.42 22.56 20.73
CA PHE A 472 0.69 23.22 21.40
C PHE A 472 0.46 23.28 22.91
N ASP A 473 -0.69 23.75 23.36
CA ASP A 473 -1.01 23.91 24.79
C ASP A 473 -0.97 22.56 25.54
N ASP A 474 -1.39 21.47 24.90
CA ASP A 474 -1.40 20.13 25.48
C ASP A 474 0.01 19.51 25.60
N HIS A 475 0.91 19.82 24.66
CA HIS A 475 2.24 19.18 24.57
C HIS A 475 3.38 20.04 25.11
N VAL A 476 3.14 21.33 25.39
CA VAL A 476 4.23 22.22 25.78
C VAL A 476 4.87 21.83 27.12
N PHE A 477 4.13 21.17 28.01
CA PHE A 477 4.61 20.69 29.31
C PHE A 477 5.23 19.29 29.28
N THR A 478 5.17 18.58 28.16
CA THR A 478 5.66 17.21 28.04
C THR A 478 7.12 17.15 27.61
N ASN A 479 7.91 18.21 27.85
CA ASN A 479 9.32 18.23 27.47
C ASN A 479 10.08 17.09 28.20
N PRO A 480 10.65 16.12 27.47
CA PRO A 480 11.33 15.00 28.11
C PRO A 480 12.75 15.34 28.61
N TYR A 481 13.28 16.54 28.30
CA TYR A 481 14.70 16.87 28.51
C TYR A 481 14.98 18.02 29.49
N GLU A 482 14.07 18.99 29.63
CA GLU A 482 14.26 20.16 30.52
C GLU A 482 13.04 20.38 31.41
N SER A 483 13.26 21.00 32.57
CA SER A 483 12.17 21.54 33.38
C SER A 483 11.42 22.63 32.61
N SER A 484 10.10 22.70 32.81
CA SER A 484 9.24 23.64 32.10
C SER A 484 9.56 25.09 32.49
N ASP A 485 9.95 25.92 31.51
CA ASP A 485 10.08 27.37 31.67
C ASP A 485 8.79 28.07 31.19
N LEU A 486 7.94 28.47 32.14
CA LEU A 486 6.64 29.10 31.85
C LEU A 486 6.77 30.40 31.05
N GLU A 487 7.82 31.19 31.27
CA GLU A 487 8.02 32.45 30.55
C GLU A 487 8.34 32.17 29.08
N ARG A 488 9.24 31.22 28.82
CA ARG A 488 9.59 30.77 27.46
C ARG A 488 8.38 30.20 26.74
N ILE A 489 7.62 29.33 27.40
CA ILE A 489 6.38 28.75 26.88
C ILE A 489 5.38 29.83 26.49
N MET A 490 5.13 30.81 27.36
CA MET A 490 4.20 31.91 27.08
C MET A 490 4.70 32.84 25.97
N LYS A 491 6.01 33.10 25.88
CA LYS A 491 6.62 33.87 24.78
C LYS A 491 6.43 33.16 23.44
N ALA A 492 6.71 31.86 23.37
CA ALA A 492 6.49 31.05 22.17
C ALA A 492 5.01 31.04 21.77
N ARG A 493 4.12 30.76 22.73
CA ARG A 493 2.67 30.78 22.50
C ARG A 493 2.20 32.12 21.92
N LYS A 494 2.65 33.24 22.51
CA LYS A 494 2.30 34.59 22.04
C LYS A 494 2.89 34.89 20.67
N LYS A 495 4.10 34.44 20.38
CA LYS A 495 4.74 34.66 19.07
C LYS A 495 3.94 34.01 17.95
N TYR A 496 3.52 32.75 18.13
CA TYR A 496 2.93 31.93 17.06
C TYR A 496 1.40 31.94 17.02
N PHE A 497 0.71 32.07 18.16
CA PHE A 497 -0.75 31.85 18.25
C PHE A 497 -1.55 33.08 18.70
N THR A 498 -1.00 34.29 18.57
CA THR A 498 -1.77 35.52 18.76
C THR A 498 -2.26 36.05 17.41
N SER A 499 -3.57 36.17 17.24
CA SER A 499 -4.20 36.73 16.05
C SER A 499 -3.84 38.20 15.85
N SER A 500 -4.00 38.73 14.63
CA SER A 500 -3.77 40.15 14.36
C SER A 500 -4.68 41.07 15.18
N ALA A 501 -5.92 40.67 15.44
CA ALA A 501 -6.87 41.41 16.28
C ALA A 501 -6.45 41.41 17.76
N GLU A 502 -5.97 40.28 18.28
CA GLU A 502 -5.40 40.20 19.64
C GLU A 502 -4.09 41.00 19.74
N LYS A 503 -3.26 41.00 18.70
CA LYS A 503 -2.03 41.83 18.63
C LYS A 503 -2.34 43.32 18.61
N GLN A 504 -3.37 43.75 17.87
CA GLN A 504 -3.84 45.14 17.85
C GLN A 504 -4.46 45.56 19.18
N SER A 505 -5.29 44.71 19.79
CA SER A 505 -5.89 44.94 21.11
C SER A 505 -4.82 45.01 22.21
N ALA A 506 -3.81 44.14 22.17
CA ALA A 506 -2.67 44.19 23.09
C ALA A 506 -1.81 45.44 22.90
N LYS A 507 -1.60 45.91 21.66
CA LYS A 507 -0.93 47.19 21.38
C LYS A 507 -1.73 48.37 21.95
N ALA A 508 -3.05 48.40 21.73
CA ALA A 508 -3.94 49.43 22.26
C ALA A 508 -3.96 49.46 23.79
N ALA A 509 -3.98 48.28 24.45
CA ALA A 509 -3.90 48.18 25.90
C ALA A 509 -2.53 48.61 26.45
N LYS A 510 -1.44 48.36 25.73
CA LYS A 510 -0.09 48.80 26.11
C LYS A 510 0.09 50.31 25.98
N ALA A 511 -0.47 50.91 24.91
CA ALA A 511 -0.52 52.36 24.72
C ALA A 511 -1.30 53.04 25.85
N LYS A 512 -2.50 52.53 26.18
CA LYS A 512 -3.30 53.03 27.31
C LYS A 512 -2.60 52.90 28.68
N LYS A 513 -1.75 51.90 28.87
CA LYS A 513 -0.95 51.76 30.11
C LYS A 513 0.25 52.69 30.15
N GLN A 514 0.84 53.05 29.01
CA GLN A 514 1.88 54.07 28.93
C GLN A 514 1.29 55.47 29.14
N GLU A 515 0.14 55.77 28.53
CA GLU A 515 -0.60 57.03 28.75
C GLU A 515 -1.13 57.19 30.18
N ALA A 516 -1.29 56.10 30.93
CA ALA A 516 -1.70 56.14 32.34
C ALA A 516 -0.51 56.09 33.34
N ALA A 517 0.71 55.95 32.83
CA ALA A 517 1.95 55.94 33.62
C ALA A 517 2.79 57.22 33.41
N GLU A 518 2.45 58.01 32.40
CA GLU A 518 2.74 59.46 32.29
C GLU A 518 1.69 60.25 33.08
#